data_AF-A0A6N2EGC4-F1
#
_entry.id   AF-A0A6N2EGC4-F1
#
_cell.length_a   1.000
_cell.length_b   1.000
_cell.length_c   1.000
_cell.angle_alpha   90.00
_cell.angle_beta   90.00
_cell.angle_gamma   90.00
#
_symmetry.space_group_name_H-M   'P 1'
#
loop_
_entity.id
_entity.type
_entity.pdbx_description
1 polymer ?
#
loop_
_entity_poly.entity_id
_entity_poly.type
_entity_poly.pdbx_seq_one_letter_code
_entity_poly.pdbx_strand_id
1 'polypeptide(L)'
;MGYRDDLTAGRVAFAHLIRVWHGRNGWSHRVLPGLAEALDLGRVHNSQLSMLRNGKLASPGPEVFLALGRINQLLADQAAGGSLAPELRQRLVAHPELLAALEASALPVQAPDEPVLGPGELLEVFVGLRQPPAAFDLRIADAEAAALSAALADLLCAGRPWRLCREPVLAAYPVAKRQRRERFAEVMAGQRDYSAAELDAELPDLSLTLAALGGAGDNGLQSDQVLELLRRRARELEERGWAAAPQSDLGAAIRAQLGAVAVAGPHPGA
;
A
#
# COMPACT_ATOMS: atom_id res chain seq x y z
N MET A 1 -3.08 -24.51 7.02
CA MET A 1 -2.70 -23.56 8.08
C MET A 1 -3.44 -23.95 9.34
N GLY A 2 -2.81 -23.83 10.51
CA GLY A 2 -3.47 -24.09 11.79
C GLY A 2 -4.06 -22.80 12.38
N TYR A 3 -4.96 -22.92 13.35
CA TYR A 3 -5.65 -21.76 13.96
C TYR A 3 -4.70 -20.69 14.53
N ARG A 4 -3.47 -21.07 14.92
CA ARG A 4 -2.45 -20.12 15.41
C ARG A 4 -1.86 -19.27 14.31
N ASP A 5 -1.75 -19.83 13.10
CA ASP A 5 -1.27 -19.11 11.92
C ASP A 5 -2.34 -18.09 11.50
N ASP A 6 -3.61 -18.49 11.50
CA ASP A 6 -4.75 -17.61 11.19
C ASP A 6 -4.82 -16.43 12.16
N LEU A 7 -4.71 -16.68 13.47
CA LEU A 7 -4.66 -15.63 14.49
C LEU A 7 -3.44 -14.70 14.31
N THR A 8 -2.31 -15.22 13.85
CA THR A 8 -1.11 -14.41 13.61
C THR A 8 -1.29 -13.54 12.36
N ALA A 9 -1.78 -14.14 11.27
CA ALA A 9 -2.09 -13.44 10.04
C ALA A 9 -3.14 -12.36 10.25
N GLY A 10 -4.19 -12.64 11.01
CA GLY A 10 -5.24 -11.68 11.38
C GLY A 10 -4.72 -10.51 12.22
N ARG A 11 -3.87 -10.79 13.24
CA ARG A 11 -3.23 -9.72 14.02
C ARG A 11 -2.37 -8.80 13.17
N VAL A 12 -1.62 -9.37 12.22
CA VAL A 12 -0.84 -8.57 11.27
C VAL A 12 -1.78 -7.76 10.39
N ALA A 13 -2.76 -8.39 9.75
CA ALA A 13 -3.74 -7.72 8.89
C ALA A 13 -4.42 -6.53 9.60
N PHE A 14 -4.88 -6.75 10.83
CA PHE A 14 -5.53 -5.72 11.64
C PHE A 14 -4.57 -4.58 12.03
N ALA A 15 -3.31 -4.89 12.33
CA ALA A 15 -2.30 -3.88 12.60
C ALA A 15 -2.05 -2.97 11.38
N HIS A 16 -2.01 -3.55 10.17
CA HIS A 16 -1.90 -2.80 8.93
C HIS A 16 -3.16 -1.94 8.68
N LEU A 17 -4.35 -2.50 8.86
CA LEU A 17 -5.62 -1.78 8.74
C LEU A 17 -5.63 -0.51 9.61
N ILE A 18 -5.25 -0.62 10.90
CA ILE A 18 -5.24 0.52 11.81
C ILE A 18 -4.19 1.56 11.38
N ARG A 19 -3.02 1.14 10.88
CA ARG A 19 -2.00 2.08 10.35
C ARG A 19 -2.52 2.84 9.15
N VAL A 20 -3.12 2.14 8.18
CA VAL A 20 -3.68 2.75 6.95
C VAL A 20 -4.78 3.72 7.32
N TRP A 21 -5.68 3.31 8.21
CA TRP A 21 -6.82 4.14 8.60
C TRP A 21 -6.37 5.45 9.24
N HIS A 22 -5.37 5.41 10.10
CA HIS A 22 -4.75 6.63 10.64
C HIS A 22 -4.02 7.43 9.55
N GLY A 23 -3.23 6.78 8.71
CA GLY A 23 -2.41 7.43 7.67
C GLY A 23 -3.26 8.19 6.67
N ARG A 24 -4.32 7.56 6.14
CA ARG A 24 -5.27 8.18 5.20
C ARG A 24 -6.01 9.38 5.77
N ASN A 25 -6.20 9.40 7.09
CA ASN A 25 -6.85 10.51 7.77
C ASN A 25 -5.87 11.54 8.37
N GLY A 26 -4.55 11.30 8.27
CA GLY A 26 -3.56 12.16 8.94
C GLY A 26 -3.69 12.17 10.48
N TRP A 27 -4.32 11.14 11.07
CA TRP A 27 -4.68 11.13 12.47
C TRP A 27 -3.55 10.69 13.39
N SER A 28 -3.39 11.39 14.51
CA SER A 28 -2.56 10.91 15.62
C SER A 28 -3.19 9.68 16.29
N HIS A 29 -2.39 8.92 17.04
CA HIS A 29 -2.87 7.74 17.80
C HIS A 29 -3.92 8.04 18.88
N ARG A 30 -4.23 9.33 19.14
CA ARG A 30 -5.20 9.76 20.15
C ARG A 30 -6.61 9.94 19.60
N VAL A 31 -6.77 10.04 18.27
CA VAL A 31 -8.07 10.38 17.65
C VAL A 31 -9.10 9.28 17.91
N LEU A 32 -8.81 8.02 17.61
CA LEU A 32 -9.78 6.92 17.81
C LEU A 32 -10.16 6.74 19.31
N PRO A 33 -9.23 6.71 20.28
CA PRO A 33 -9.55 6.73 21.70
C PRO A 33 -10.38 7.94 22.13
N GLY A 34 -10.00 9.13 21.66
CA GLY A 34 -10.71 10.37 21.97
C GLY A 34 -12.13 10.39 21.43
N LEU A 35 -12.35 9.89 20.20
CA LEU A 35 -13.68 9.74 19.63
C LEU A 35 -14.53 8.73 20.40
N ALA A 36 -13.94 7.60 20.80
CA ALA A 36 -14.65 6.59 21.58
C ALA A 36 -15.17 7.17 22.91
N GLU A 37 -14.33 7.94 23.61
CA GLU A 37 -14.66 8.59 24.88
C GLU A 37 -15.65 9.75 24.69
N ALA A 38 -15.36 10.70 23.79
CA ALA A 38 -16.18 11.90 23.60
C ALA A 38 -17.59 11.59 23.09
N LEU A 39 -17.76 10.49 22.36
CA LEU A 39 -19.03 10.12 21.74
C LEU A 39 -19.71 8.90 22.42
N ASP A 40 -19.13 8.40 23.52
CA ASP A 40 -19.59 7.22 24.26
C ASP A 40 -19.82 5.98 23.37
N LEU A 41 -18.87 5.72 22.47
CA LEU A 41 -18.98 4.63 21.49
C LEU A 41 -18.40 3.31 22.00
N GLY A 42 -17.77 3.32 23.16
CA GLY A 42 -17.10 2.18 23.78
C GLY A 42 -15.78 2.62 24.43
N ARG A 43 -14.93 1.66 24.80
CA ARG A 43 -13.64 1.96 25.45
C ARG A 43 -12.48 1.37 24.66
N VAL A 44 -11.55 2.25 24.31
CA VAL A 44 -10.23 1.87 23.79
C VAL A 44 -9.20 2.84 24.34
N HIS A 45 -8.18 2.32 25.01
CA HIS A 45 -7.11 3.13 25.55
C HIS A 45 -6.03 3.39 24.49
N ASN A 46 -5.32 4.52 24.62
CA ASN A 46 -4.18 4.86 23.77
C ASN A 46 -3.13 3.73 23.69
N SER A 47 -2.87 3.05 24.81
CA SER A 47 -1.95 1.91 24.88
C SER A 47 -2.44 0.71 24.06
N GLN A 48 -3.73 0.39 24.13
CA GLN A 48 -4.34 -0.69 23.35
C GLN A 48 -4.26 -0.39 21.85
N LEU A 49 -4.59 0.84 21.43
CA LEU A 49 -4.49 1.22 20.03
C LEU A 49 -3.04 1.17 19.52
N SER A 50 -2.09 1.65 20.32
CA SER A 50 -0.67 1.55 19.99
C SER A 50 -0.22 0.09 19.86
N MET A 51 -0.65 -0.80 20.77
CA MET A 51 -0.32 -2.23 20.69
C MET A 51 -0.99 -2.91 19.48
N LEU A 52 -2.25 -2.57 19.16
CA LEU A 52 -2.96 -3.07 17.97
C LEU A 52 -2.26 -2.66 16.68
N ARG A 53 -1.92 -1.37 16.56
CA ARG A 53 -1.21 -0.82 15.40
C ARG A 53 0.14 -1.51 15.15
N ASN A 54 0.78 -2.01 16.22
CA ASN A 54 2.04 -2.73 16.17
C ASN A 54 1.89 -4.26 16.15
N GLY A 55 0.66 -4.80 16.12
CA GLY A 55 0.40 -6.25 16.13
C GLY A 55 0.78 -6.95 17.44
N LYS A 56 0.97 -6.20 18.53
CA LYS A 56 1.43 -6.71 19.84
C LYS A 56 0.29 -7.07 20.80
N LEU A 57 -0.94 -6.63 20.52
CA LEU A 57 -2.09 -6.95 21.36
C LEU A 57 -2.66 -8.32 20.97
N ALA A 58 -2.42 -9.34 21.80
CA ALA A 58 -2.85 -10.70 21.50
C ALA A 58 -4.34 -10.94 21.78
N SER A 59 -4.88 -10.32 22.83
CA SER A 59 -6.25 -10.54 23.33
C SER A 59 -6.92 -9.21 23.70
N PRO A 60 -7.27 -8.36 22.71
CA PRO A 60 -8.13 -7.20 22.95
C PRO A 60 -9.49 -7.64 23.52
N GLY A 61 -10.01 -6.86 24.46
CA GLY A 61 -11.38 -7.03 24.93
C GLY A 61 -12.41 -6.66 23.85
N PRO A 62 -13.64 -7.20 23.94
CA PRO A 62 -14.70 -6.94 22.94
C PRO A 62 -15.05 -5.45 22.79
N GLU A 63 -14.92 -4.67 23.87
CA GLU A 63 -15.17 -3.21 23.85
C GLU A 63 -14.27 -2.45 22.87
N VAL A 64 -13.08 -2.97 22.58
CA VAL A 64 -12.17 -2.35 21.62
C VAL A 64 -12.74 -2.44 20.20
N PHE A 65 -13.24 -3.62 19.81
CA PHE A 65 -13.87 -3.82 18.51
C PHE A 65 -15.22 -3.08 18.42
N LEU A 66 -15.97 -3.04 19.52
CA LEU A 66 -17.20 -2.26 19.62
C LEU A 66 -16.94 -0.77 19.37
N ALA A 67 -15.95 -0.20 20.05
CA ALA A 67 -15.57 1.20 19.90
C ALA A 67 -15.12 1.50 18.46
N LEU A 68 -14.17 0.72 17.93
CA LEU A 68 -13.63 0.92 16.58
C LEU A 68 -14.70 0.75 15.50
N GLY A 69 -15.55 -0.27 15.60
CA GLY A 69 -16.62 -0.53 14.63
C GLY A 69 -17.69 0.55 14.64
N ARG A 70 -18.09 1.04 15.82
CA ARG A 70 -19.04 2.15 15.94
C ARG A 70 -18.47 3.47 15.44
N ILE A 71 -17.19 3.75 15.69
CA ILE A 71 -16.52 4.90 15.08
C ILE A 71 -16.56 4.76 13.56
N ASN A 72 -16.20 3.59 13.02
CA ASN A 72 -16.17 3.37 11.58
C ASN A 72 -17.54 3.61 10.92
N GLN A 73 -18.60 3.06 11.51
CA GLN A 73 -19.98 3.29 11.09
C GLN A 73 -20.39 4.76 11.18
N LEU A 74 -20.04 5.43 12.29
CA LEU A 74 -20.32 6.85 12.46
C LEU A 74 -19.64 7.71 11.38
N LEU A 75 -18.40 7.40 10.97
CA LEU A 75 -17.73 8.12 9.89
C LEU A 75 -18.44 7.89 8.54
N ALA A 76 -18.84 6.65 8.26
CA ALA A 76 -19.58 6.34 7.04
C ALA A 76 -20.93 7.09 6.97
N ASP A 77 -21.61 7.24 8.10
CA ASP A 77 -22.93 7.87 8.15
C ASP A 77 -22.86 9.41 8.25
N GLN A 78 -21.93 9.94 9.03
CA GLN A 78 -21.91 11.36 9.46
C GLN A 78 -20.71 12.16 8.93
N ALA A 79 -19.80 11.54 8.18
CA ALA A 79 -18.67 12.21 7.54
C ALA A 79 -18.55 11.92 6.02
N ALA A 80 -19.63 11.41 5.42
CA ALA A 80 -19.66 11.07 4.00
C ALA A 80 -19.42 12.29 3.10
N GLY A 81 -18.68 12.08 2.01
CA GLY A 81 -18.44 13.13 0.99
C GLY A 81 -17.55 14.29 1.46
N GLY A 82 -16.77 14.10 2.53
CA GLY A 82 -15.82 15.11 3.02
C GLY A 82 -16.44 16.23 3.84
N SER A 83 -17.70 16.08 4.28
CA SER A 83 -18.36 17.03 5.18
C SER A 83 -18.89 16.33 6.42
N LEU A 84 -18.63 16.92 7.58
CA LEU A 84 -19.16 16.46 8.86
C LEU A 84 -20.59 16.96 9.07
N ALA A 85 -21.47 16.05 9.46
CA ALA A 85 -22.85 16.35 9.87
C ALA A 85 -22.88 17.39 11.01
N PRO A 86 -23.82 18.36 10.99
CA PRO A 86 -23.94 19.39 12.02
C PRO A 86 -24.05 18.83 13.44
N GLU A 87 -24.77 17.71 13.60
CA GLU A 87 -25.00 17.04 14.88
C GLU A 87 -23.68 16.49 15.45
N LEU A 88 -22.84 15.90 14.61
CA LEU A 88 -21.52 15.41 15.01
C LEU A 88 -20.61 16.57 15.42
N ARG A 89 -20.60 17.65 14.65
CA ARG A 89 -19.84 18.87 14.98
C ARG A 89 -20.25 19.43 16.34
N GLN A 90 -21.56 19.51 16.60
CA GLN A 90 -22.08 20.01 17.88
C GLN A 90 -21.66 19.13 19.06
N ARG A 91 -21.71 17.81 18.90
CA ARG A 91 -21.26 16.86 19.94
C ARG A 91 -19.77 16.98 20.26
N LEU A 92 -18.96 17.34 19.27
CA LEU A 92 -17.51 17.49 19.42
C LEU A 92 -17.06 18.93 19.69
N VAL A 93 -17.98 19.87 19.93
CA VAL A 93 -17.63 21.29 20.15
C VAL A 93 -16.70 21.48 21.36
N ALA A 94 -16.82 20.63 22.39
CA ALA A 94 -15.96 20.64 23.57
C ALA A 94 -14.57 19.98 23.33
N HIS A 95 -14.36 19.40 22.15
CA HIS A 95 -13.16 18.67 21.75
C HIS A 95 -12.59 19.23 20.43
N PRO A 96 -12.08 20.47 20.43
CA PRO A 96 -11.65 21.16 19.21
C PRO A 96 -10.55 20.42 18.44
N GLU A 97 -9.66 19.69 19.12
CA GLU A 97 -8.62 18.88 18.47
C GLU A 97 -9.21 17.70 17.67
N LEU A 98 -10.26 17.05 18.19
CA LEU A 98 -10.94 15.95 17.48
C LEU A 98 -11.75 16.48 16.30
N LEU A 99 -12.42 17.62 16.49
CA LEU A 99 -13.17 18.27 15.42
C LEU A 99 -12.24 18.64 14.26
N ALA A 100 -11.12 19.31 14.54
CA ALA A 100 -10.13 19.68 13.52
C ALA A 100 -9.57 18.44 12.79
N ALA A 101 -9.34 17.34 13.50
CA ALA A 101 -8.87 16.09 12.90
C ALA A 101 -9.91 15.49 11.93
N LEU A 102 -11.19 15.50 12.30
CA LEU A 102 -12.27 15.01 11.44
C LEU A 102 -12.55 15.96 10.25
N GLU A 103 -12.42 17.26 10.44
CA GLU A 103 -12.58 18.25 9.35
C GLU A 103 -11.46 18.16 8.32
N ALA A 104 -10.24 17.81 8.75
CA ALA A 104 -9.13 17.56 7.85
C ALA A 104 -9.36 16.30 7.00
N SER A 105 -9.79 15.19 7.64
CA SER A 105 -10.15 13.95 6.96
C SER A 105 -10.91 13.01 7.90
N ALA A 106 -11.93 12.34 7.37
CA ALA A 106 -12.82 11.46 8.13
C ALA A 106 -13.28 10.22 7.31
N LEU A 107 -12.34 9.63 6.58
CA LEU A 107 -12.55 8.46 5.75
C LEU A 107 -12.78 7.21 6.61
N PRO A 108 -13.89 6.47 6.38
CA PRO A 108 -14.12 5.18 7.00
C PRO A 108 -13.21 4.09 6.40
N VAL A 109 -13.04 2.99 7.14
CA VAL A 109 -12.51 1.73 6.62
C VAL A 109 -13.60 1.06 5.80
N GLN A 110 -13.56 1.33 4.49
CA GLN A 110 -14.54 0.86 3.52
C GLN A 110 -13.86 0.65 2.15
N ALA A 111 -14.17 -0.45 1.47
CA ALA A 111 -13.86 -0.64 0.06
C ALA A 111 -14.98 -0.08 -0.83
N PRO A 112 -14.71 0.29 -2.10
CA PRO A 112 -15.75 0.69 -3.04
C PRO A 112 -16.87 -0.35 -3.09
N ASP A 113 -18.12 0.10 -2.97
CA ASP A 113 -19.34 -0.71 -3.02
C ASP A 113 -19.49 -1.79 -1.92
N GLU A 114 -18.61 -1.80 -0.91
CA GLU A 114 -18.72 -2.69 0.24
C GLU A 114 -19.32 -1.97 1.47
N PRO A 115 -20.06 -2.69 2.34
CA PRO A 115 -20.51 -2.12 3.60
C PRO A 115 -19.31 -1.79 4.50
N VAL A 116 -19.45 -0.74 5.30
CA VAL A 116 -18.46 -0.39 6.32
C VAL A 116 -18.31 -1.52 7.34
N LEU A 117 -17.07 -1.80 7.77
CA LEU A 117 -16.82 -2.82 8.78
C LEU A 117 -17.37 -2.39 10.14
N GLY A 118 -18.28 -3.18 10.70
CA GLY A 118 -18.76 -3.05 12.07
C GLY A 118 -17.88 -3.77 13.09
N PRO A 119 -18.33 -3.84 14.35
CA PRO A 119 -17.58 -4.47 15.43
C PRO A 119 -17.25 -5.95 15.20
N GLY A 120 -18.21 -6.73 14.70
CA GLY A 120 -18.04 -8.17 14.47
C GLY A 120 -17.07 -8.43 13.33
N GLU A 121 -17.20 -7.66 12.25
CA GLU A 121 -16.34 -7.75 11.08
C GLU A 121 -14.89 -7.38 11.41
N LEU A 122 -14.67 -6.36 12.25
CA LEU A 122 -13.34 -6.00 12.74
C LEU A 122 -12.73 -7.10 13.61
N LEU A 123 -13.55 -7.76 14.44
CA LEU A 123 -13.11 -8.93 15.20
C LEU A 123 -12.70 -10.07 14.25
N GLU A 124 -13.52 -10.37 13.23
CA GLU A 124 -13.21 -11.40 12.23
C GLU A 124 -11.90 -11.13 11.50
N VAL A 125 -11.60 -9.87 11.16
CA VAL A 125 -10.31 -9.48 10.58
C VAL A 125 -9.17 -9.76 11.57
N PHE A 126 -9.33 -9.35 12.83
CA PHE A 126 -8.31 -9.56 13.85
C PHE A 126 -8.00 -11.04 14.11
N VAL A 127 -9.00 -11.91 14.07
CA VAL A 127 -8.80 -13.36 14.26
C VAL A 127 -8.44 -14.10 12.97
N GLY A 128 -8.38 -13.41 11.83
CA GLY A 128 -7.97 -13.98 10.54
C GLY A 128 -9.08 -14.72 9.77
N LEU A 129 -10.34 -14.61 10.20
CA LEU A 129 -11.49 -15.21 9.53
C LEU A 129 -11.97 -14.38 8.34
N ARG A 130 -11.69 -13.08 8.36
CA ARG A 130 -12.01 -12.13 7.28
C ARG A 130 -10.74 -11.42 6.84
N GLN A 131 -10.62 -11.15 5.54
CA GLN A 131 -9.57 -10.26 5.04
C GLN A 131 -10.01 -8.81 5.19
N PRO A 132 -9.12 -7.88 5.57
CA PRO A 132 -9.46 -6.46 5.53
C PRO A 132 -9.75 -6.03 4.09
N PRO A 133 -10.52 -4.95 3.88
CA PRO A 133 -10.74 -4.38 2.56
C PRO A 133 -9.39 -4.16 1.86
N ALA A 134 -9.28 -4.47 0.58
CA ALA A 134 -7.99 -4.49 -0.13
C ALA A 134 -7.21 -3.16 -0.01
N ALA A 135 -7.94 -2.04 0.03
CA ALA A 135 -7.37 -0.70 0.21
C ALA A 135 -6.73 -0.46 1.60
N PHE A 136 -7.02 -1.34 2.57
CA PHE A 136 -6.51 -1.32 3.94
C PHE A 136 -5.64 -2.55 4.25
N ASP A 137 -5.42 -3.44 3.27
CA ASP A 137 -4.50 -4.57 3.37
C ASP A 137 -3.17 -4.26 2.68
N LEU A 138 -2.21 -3.75 3.44
CA LEU A 138 -0.86 -3.47 2.92
C LEU A 138 0.08 -4.66 3.01
N ARG A 139 -0.40 -5.84 3.40
CA ARG A 139 0.45 -7.03 3.39
C ARG A 139 0.75 -7.36 1.94
N ILE A 140 2.02 -7.58 1.66
CA ILE A 140 2.46 -8.09 0.36
C ILE A 140 2.32 -9.61 0.43
N ALA A 141 1.51 -10.19 -0.45
CA ALA A 141 1.47 -11.64 -0.59
C ALA A 141 2.73 -12.14 -1.30
N ASP A 142 3.25 -13.32 -0.93
CA ASP A 142 4.42 -13.90 -1.62
C ASP A 142 4.14 -14.09 -3.12
N ALA A 143 2.90 -14.39 -3.49
CA ALA A 143 2.48 -14.56 -4.88
C ALA A 143 2.51 -13.26 -5.70
N GLU A 144 2.33 -12.08 -5.08
CA GLU A 144 2.37 -10.80 -5.80
C GLU A 144 3.78 -10.16 -5.81
N ALA A 145 4.71 -10.64 -4.97
CA ALA A 145 6.00 -10.00 -4.76
C ALA A 145 6.85 -9.86 -6.04
N ALA A 146 6.83 -10.87 -6.93
CA ALA A 146 7.51 -10.82 -8.22
C ALA A 146 6.88 -9.79 -9.16
N ALA A 147 5.55 -9.77 -9.28
CA ALA A 147 4.84 -8.79 -10.11
C ALA A 147 5.07 -7.36 -9.63
N LEU A 148 5.09 -7.14 -8.31
CA LEU A 148 5.41 -5.84 -7.72
C LEU A 148 6.87 -5.43 -7.91
N SER A 149 7.81 -6.39 -7.90
CA SER A 149 9.22 -6.13 -8.18
C SER A 149 9.43 -5.65 -9.62
N ALA A 150 8.78 -6.29 -10.58
CA ALA A 150 8.77 -5.85 -11.98
C ALA A 150 8.12 -4.47 -12.15
N ALA A 151 6.97 -4.25 -11.49
CA ALA A 151 6.28 -2.97 -11.50
C ALA A 151 7.13 -1.83 -10.90
N LEU A 152 7.89 -2.12 -9.85
CA LEU A 152 8.82 -1.18 -9.25
C LEU A 152 9.93 -0.77 -10.22
N ALA A 153 10.55 -1.75 -10.89
CA ALA A 153 11.61 -1.48 -11.87
C ALA A 153 11.10 -0.62 -13.03
N ASP A 154 9.93 -0.97 -13.57
CA ASP A 154 9.30 -0.21 -14.65
C ASP A 154 8.89 1.21 -14.22
N LEU A 155 8.34 1.37 -13.00
CA LEU A 155 7.94 2.66 -12.44
C LEU A 155 9.15 3.60 -12.27
N LEU A 156 10.20 3.15 -11.58
CA LEU A 156 11.36 4.00 -11.27
C LEU A 156 12.18 4.34 -12.52
N CYS A 157 12.17 3.48 -13.53
CA CYS A 157 12.82 3.76 -14.81
C CYS A 157 11.91 4.45 -15.83
N ALA A 158 10.63 4.65 -15.51
CA ALA A 158 9.62 5.18 -16.43
C ALA A 158 9.60 4.41 -17.77
N GLY A 159 9.66 3.08 -17.72
CA GLY A 159 9.71 2.19 -18.89
C GLY A 159 11.02 2.21 -19.69
N ARG A 160 12.05 2.93 -19.25
CA ARG A 160 13.37 2.94 -19.91
C ARG A 160 14.21 1.74 -19.46
N PRO A 161 15.12 1.22 -20.31
CA PRO A 161 16.07 0.18 -19.90
C PRO A 161 16.96 0.64 -18.73
N TRP A 162 17.24 -0.26 -17.78
CA TRP A 162 18.03 0.02 -16.58
C TRP A 162 19.33 0.80 -16.85
N ARG A 163 20.06 0.41 -17.90
CA ARG A 163 21.31 1.08 -18.32
C ARG A 163 21.18 2.60 -18.56
N LEU A 164 19.98 3.11 -18.86
CA LEU A 164 19.72 4.53 -19.14
C LEU A 164 19.17 5.30 -17.92
N CYS A 165 18.65 4.61 -16.90
CA CYS A 165 18.07 5.22 -15.69
C CYS A 165 18.89 4.89 -14.42
N ARG A 166 19.94 4.06 -14.51
CA ARG A 166 20.68 3.55 -13.36
C ARG A 166 21.21 4.65 -12.43
N GLU A 167 21.95 5.61 -13.00
CA GLU A 167 22.61 6.66 -12.22
C GLU A 167 21.61 7.54 -11.45
N PRO A 168 20.57 8.13 -12.09
CA PRO A 168 19.61 8.95 -11.37
C PRO A 168 18.80 8.15 -10.33
N VAL A 169 18.41 6.91 -10.64
CA VAL A 169 17.64 6.06 -9.69
C VAL A 169 18.50 5.67 -8.49
N LEU A 170 19.75 5.28 -8.69
CA LEU A 170 20.65 4.96 -7.56
C LEU A 170 21.03 6.21 -6.75
N ALA A 171 21.13 7.38 -7.37
CA ALA A 171 21.39 8.63 -6.66
C ALA A 171 20.21 9.04 -5.77
N ALA A 172 18.97 8.78 -6.23
CA ALA A 172 17.75 9.05 -5.46
C ALA A 172 17.51 8.06 -4.31
N TYR A 173 18.06 6.84 -4.37
CA TYR A 173 17.86 5.81 -3.35
C TYR A 173 18.67 6.11 -2.08
N PRO A 174 18.02 6.39 -0.92
CA PRO A 174 18.67 6.97 0.26
C PRO A 174 19.55 5.99 1.05
N VAL A 175 19.44 4.69 0.79
CA VAL A 175 20.12 3.66 1.58
C VAL A 175 21.61 3.65 1.24
N ALA A 176 22.47 3.81 2.26
CA ALA A 176 23.93 3.78 2.12
C ALA A 176 24.53 2.36 2.16
N LYS A 177 23.82 1.38 2.74
CA LYS A 177 24.34 0.01 2.91
C LYS A 177 24.55 -0.65 1.55
N ARG A 178 25.81 -0.93 1.19
CA ARG A 178 26.22 -1.51 -0.10
C ARG A 178 25.39 -2.73 -0.51
N GLN A 179 25.24 -3.71 0.37
CA GLN A 179 24.48 -4.94 0.08
C GLN A 179 23.01 -4.67 -0.28
N ARG A 180 22.35 -3.70 0.38
CA ARG A 180 20.97 -3.32 0.02
C ARG A 180 20.92 -2.64 -1.35
N ARG A 181 21.87 -1.75 -1.64
CA ARG A 181 21.98 -1.06 -2.93
C ARG A 181 22.25 -2.04 -4.09
N GLU A 182 23.07 -3.07 -3.86
CA GLU A 182 23.33 -4.13 -4.84
C GLU A 182 22.05 -4.93 -5.14
N ARG A 183 21.34 -5.40 -4.10
CA ARG A 183 20.05 -6.08 -4.29
C ARG A 183 19.02 -5.21 -5.00
N PHE A 184 18.92 -3.94 -4.62
CA PHE A 184 18.04 -2.99 -5.28
C PHE A 184 18.39 -2.85 -6.77
N ALA A 185 19.68 -2.74 -7.10
CA ALA A 185 20.13 -2.69 -8.50
C ALA A 185 19.85 -3.99 -9.27
N GLU A 186 19.95 -5.17 -8.63
CA GLU A 186 19.59 -6.47 -9.23
C GLU A 186 18.10 -6.53 -9.55
N VAL A 187 17.24 -6.04 -8.64
CA VAL A 187 15.79 -5.94 -8.87
C VAL A 187 15.47 -4.97 -10.00
N MET A 188 16.09 -3.79 -10.02
CA MET A 188 15.89 -2.82 -11.10
C MET A 188 16.37 -3.34 -12.45
N ALA A 189 17.38 -4.23 -12.45
CA ALA A 189 17.89 -4.89 -13.64
C ALA A 189 17.04 -6.11 -14.08
N GLY A 190 16.02 -6.51 -13.30
CA GLY A 190 15.23 -7.71 -13.54
C GLY A 190 15.98 -9.02 -13.35
N GLN A 191 17.09 -9.00 -12.60
CA GLN A 191 17.91 -10.20 -12.33
C GLN A 191 17.39 -11.00 -11.13
N ARG A 192 16.56 -10.36 -10.31
CA ARG A 192 16.03 -10.88 -9.06
C ARG A 192 14.71 -10.18 -8.74
N ASP A 193 13.85 -10.86 -7.98
CA ASP A 193 12.69 -10.25 -7.33
C ASP A 193 12.91 -10.10 -5.82
N TYR A 194 12.22 -9.13 -5.23
CA TYR A 194 12.07 -9.08 -3.78
C TYR A 194 11.08 -10.15 -3.32
N SER A 195 11.37 -10.77 -2.17
CA SER A 195 10.32 -11.46 -1.40
C SER A 195 9.34 -10.46 -0.80
N ALA A 196 8.16 -10.91 -0.37
CA ALA A 196 7.16 -10.05 0.27
C ALA A 196 7.73 -9.26 1.46
N ALA A 197 8.47 -9.93 2.34
CA ALA A 197 9.09 -9.32 3.51
C ALA A 197 10.21 -8.32 3.15
N GLU A 198 10.98 -8.60 2.10
CA GLU A 198 11.99 -7.66 1.63
C GLU A 198 11.33 -6.42 1.03
N LEU A 199 10.30 -6.57 0.19
CA LEU A 199 9.63 -5.44 -0.42
C LEU A 199 8.90 -4.56 0.61
N ASP A 200 8.23 -5.17 1.61
CA ASP A 200 7.58 -4.44 2.71
C ASP A 200 8.60 -3.57 3.47
N ALA A 201 9.80 -4.11 3.73
CA ALA A 201 10.88 -3.36 4.37
C ALA A 201 11.48 -2.26 3.50
N GLU A 202 11.36 -2.35 2.17
CA GLU A 202 11.84 -1.33 1.22
C GLU A 202 10.84 -0.16 1.07
N LEU A 203 9.53 -0.36 1.31
CA LEU A 203 8.48 0.65 1.06
C LEU A 203 8.80 2.06 1.60
N PRO A 204 9.31 2.26 2.84
CA PRO A 204 9.63 3.59 3.33
C PRO A 204 10.75 4.29 2.54
N ASP A 205 11.78 3.55 2.15
CA ASP A 205 12.90 4.08 1.36
C ASP A 205 12.47 4.34 -0.10
N LEU A 206 11.54 3.54 -0.62
CA LEU A 206 10.95 3.74 -1.95
C LEU A 206 10.11 5.01 -2.04
N SER A 207 9.34 5.34 -0.99
CA SER A 207 8.64 6.63 -0.87
C SER A 207 9.59 7.81 -1.04
N LEU A 208 10.74 7.79 -0.35
CA LEU A 208 11.76 8.84 -0.44
C LEU A 208 12.40 8.88 -1.83
N THR A 209 12.67 7.72 -2.42
CA THR A 209 13.24 7.60 -3.77
C THR A 209 12.32 8.21 -4.83
N LEU A 210 11.01 7.92 -4.75
CA LEU A 210 10.01 8.47 -5.65
C LEU A 210 9.86 9.99 -5.50
N ALA A 211 9.90 10.50 -4.27
CA ALA A 211 9.88 11.95 -4.03
C ALA A 211 11.10 12.65 -4.66
N ALA A 212 12.29 12.06 -4.48
CA ALA A 212 13.53 12.57 -5.06
C ALA A 212 13.55 12.53 -6.60
N LEU A 213 12.97 11.50 -7.22
CA LEU A 213 12.88 11.38 -8.68
C LEU A 213 11.78 12.26 -9.29
N GLY A 214 10.66 12.43 -8.58
CA GLY A 214 9.48 13.16 -9.06
C GLY A 214 9.56 14.68 -8.89
N GLY A 215 10.57 15.20 -8.17
CA GLY A 215 10.69 16.63 -7.88
C GLY A 215 9.55 17.19 -7.02
N ALA A 216 8.73 16.33 -6.42
CA ALA A 216 7.63 16.73 -5.55
C ALA A 216 8.20 17.10 -4.17
N GLY A 217 8.12 18.39 -3.82
CA GLY A 217 8.53 18.90 -2.51
C GLY A 217 7.76 18.23 -1.36
N ASP A 218 8.41 18.17 -0.19
CA ASP A 218 8.07 17.74 1.20
C ASP A 218 6.86 16.83 1.54
N ASN A 219 5.86 16.64 0.69
CA ASN A 219 4.75 15.69 0.87
C ASN A 219 4.94 14.45 -0.01
N GLY A 220 5.99 13.67 0.28
CA GLY A 220 6.23 12.37 -0.37
C GLY A 220 5.08 11.38 -0.16
N LEU A 221 4.93 10.44 -1.10
CA LEU A 221 3.93 9.37 -1.00
C LEU A 221 4.17 8.54 0.26
N GLN A 222 3.10 8.23 0.99
CA GLN A 222 3.16 7.30 2.11
C GLN A 222 3.35 5.86 1.61
N SER A 223 3.86 4.94 2.45
CA SER A 223 4.16 3.56 2.06
C SER A 223 2.95 2.80 1.49
N ASP A 224 1.75 3.11 1.99
CA ASP A 224 0.48 2.56 1.50
C ASP A 224 0.17 3.03 0.07
N GLN A 225 0.36 4.32 -0.19
CA GLN A 225 0.17 4.92 -1.51
C GLN A 225 1.19 4.38 -2.53
N VAL A 226 2.43 4.14 -2.10
CA VAL A 226 3.46 3.50 -2.93
C VAL A 226 3.06 2.07 -3.29
N LEU A 227 2.62 1.27 -2.31
CA LEU A 227 2.19 -0.10 -2.57
C LEU A 227 0.97 -0.15 -3.50
N GLU A 228 0.00 0.73 -3.32
CA GLU A 228 -1.18 0.83 -4.18
C GLU A 228 -0.80 1.22 -5.62
N LEU A 229 0.15 2.15 -5.77
CA LEU A 229 0.74 2.52 -7.06
C LEU A 229 1.43 1.32 -7.74
N LEU A 230 2.23 0.55 -7.00
CA LEU A 230 2.90 -0.66 -7.52
C LEU A 230 1.89 -1.72 -7.95
N ARG A 231 0.85 -1.98 -7.16
CA ARG A 231 -0.22 -2.92 -7.50
C ARG A 231 -0.98 -2.50 -8.76
N ARG A 232 -1.30 -1.22 -8.91
CA ARG A 232 -1.91 -0.70 -10.14
C ARG A 232 -0.99 -0.91 -11.33
N ARG A 233 0.30 -0.58 -11.17
CA ARG A 233 1.29 -0.72 -12.25
C ARG A 233 1.54 -2.17 -12.64
N ALA A 234 1.53 -3.10 -11.69
CA ALA A 234 1.64 -4.53 -11.95
C ALA A 234 0.49 -5.02 -12.85
N ARG A 235 -0.76 -4.66 -12.53
CA ARG A 235 -1.93 -4.98 -13.38
C ARG A 235 -1.80 -4.42 -14.80
N GLU A 236 -1.38 -3.16 -14.93
CA GLU A 236 -1.15 -2.55 -16.25
C GLU A 236 -0.04 -3.25 -17.06
N LEU A 237 0.97 -3.82 -16.38
CA LEU A 237 2.04 -4.57 -17.03
C LEU A 237 1.57 -5.97 -17.44
N GLU A 238 0.77 -6.64 -16.61
CA GLU A 238 0.14 -7.93 -16.93
C GLU A 238 -0.79 -7.80 -18.14
N GLU A 239 -1.63 -6.76 -18.17
CA GLU A 239 -2.52 -6.46 -19.30
C GLU A 239 -1.73 -6.18 -20.60
N ARG A 240 -0.62 -5.43 -20.51
CA ARG A 240 0.29 -5.20 -21.64
C ARG A 240 1.00 -6.48 -22.08
N GLY A 241 1.40 -7.34 -21.14
CA GLY A 241 2.01 -8.63 -21.40
C GLY A 241 1.07 -9.60 -22.11
N TRP A 242 -0.22 -9.60 -21.75
CA TRP A 242 -1.25 -10.39 -22.43
C TRP A 242 -1.62 -9.82 -23.81
N ALA A 243 -1.67 -8.51 -23.96
CA ALA A 243 -1.89 -7.86 -25.27
C ALA A 243 -0.70 -8.04 -26.24
N ALA A 244 0.51 -8.24 -25.71
CA ALA A 244 1.74 -8.46 -26.49
C ALA A 244 2.05 -9.93 -26.79
N ALA A 245 1.16 -10.87 -26.43
CA ALA A 245 1.39 -12.29 -26.65
C ALA A 245 0.52 -12.89 -27.78
N PRO A 246 0.84 -12.70 -29.07
CA PRO A 246 1.07 -13.88 -29.87
C PRO A 246 2.38 -14.52 -29.38
N GLN A 247 2.48 -15.85 -29.38
CA GLN A 247 3.77 -16.54 -29.31
C GLN A 247 4.64 -16.09 -30.49
N SER A 248 5.25 -14.91 -30.40
CA SER A 248 6.31 -14.52 -31.31
C SER A 248 7.50 -15.36 -30.89
N ASP A 249 7.73 -16.46 -31.61
CA ASP A 249 9.00 -17.17 -31.57
C ASP A 249 10.08 -16.11 -31.74
N LEU A 250 10.81 -15.80 -30.67
CA LEU A 250 11.90 -14.83 -30.67
C LEU A 250 12.88 -15.15 -31.81
N GLY A 251 13.03 -16.43 -32.15
CA GLY A 251 13.78 -16.89 -33.31
C GLY A 251 13.22 -16.38 -34.65
N ALA A 252 11.90 -16.32 -34.82
CA ALA A 252 11.26 -15.79 -36.03
C ALA A 252 11.44 -14.27 -36.15
N ALA A 253 11.32 -13.53 -35.04
CA ALA A 253 11.56 -12.09 -35.02
C ALA A 253 13.03 -11.75 -35.34
N ILE A 254 13.98 -12.49 -34.76
CA ILE A 254 15.41 -12.36 -35.04
C ILE A 254 15.71 -12.71 -36.51
N ARG A 255 15.15 -13.81 -37.04
CA ARG A 255 15.33 -14.20 -38.46
C ARG A 255 14.79 -13.12 -39.41
N ALA A 256 13.65 -12.50 -39.10
CA ALA A 256 13.09 -11.42 -39.91
C ALA A 256 13.98 -10.17 -39.92
N GLN A 257 14.53 -9.77 -38.78
CA GLN A 257 15.47 -8.65 -38.70
C GLN A 257 16.79 -8.94 -39.42
N LEU A 258 17.35 -10.14 -39.26
CA LEU A 258 18.57 -10.53 -39.97
C LEU A 258 18.36 -10.65 -41.48
N GLY A 259 17.19 -11.13 -41.92
CA GLY A 259 16.81 -11.17 -43.33
C GLY A 259 16.68 -9.77 -43.94
N ALA A 260 16.12 -8.81 -43.21
CA ALA A 260 16.02 -7.41 -43.66
C ALA A 260 17.40 -6.73 -43.78
N VAL A 261 18.34 -7.05 -42.89
CA VAL A 261 19.73 -6.55 -42.96
C VAL A 261 20.50 -7.18 -44.13
N ALA A 262 20.25 -8.46 -44.45
CA ALA A 262 20.90 -9.13 -45.57
C ALA A 262 20.46 -8.60 -46.95
N VAL A 263 19.23 -8.11 -47.08
CA VAL A 263 18.72 -7.51 -48.33
C VAL A 263 19.23 -6.06 -48.53
N ALA A 264 19.71 -5.40 -47.46
CA ALA A 264 20.22 -4.03 -47.50
C ALA A 264 21.76 -3.93 -47.65
N GLY A 265 22.46 -5.05 -47.90
CA GLY A 265 23.90 -5.05 -48.19
C GLY A 265 24.20 -4.54 -49.62
N PRO A 266 25.30 -3.78 -49.83
CA PRO A 266 25.53 -3.05 -51.07
C PRO A 266 25.78 -4.00 -52.24
N HIS A 267 25.08 -3.77 -53.36
CA HIS A 267 25.42 -4.34 -54.66
C HIS A 267 26.91 -4.09 -54.98
N PRO A 268 27.71 -5.12 -55.27
CA PRO A 268 29.04 -4.92 -55.81
C PRO A 268 28.93 -4.68 -57.32
N GLY A 269 29.32 -3.49 -57.75
CA GLY A 269 29.92 -3.22 -59.07
C GLY A 269 29.02 -3.31 -60.31
N ALA A 270 28.71 -2.13 -60.86
CA ALA A 270 28.94 -1.82 -62.27
C ALA A 270 29.37 -0.36 -62.37
#